data_AF-A0A8S3FIU5-F1
#
_entry.id   AF-A0A8S3FIU5-F1
#
_cell.length_a   1.000
_cell.length_b   1.000
_cell.length_c   1.000
_cell.angle_alpha   90.00
_cell.angle_beta   90.00
_cell.angle_gamma   90.00
#
_symmetry.space_group_name_H-M   'P 1'
#
loop_
_entity.id
_entity.type
_entity.pdbx_description
1 polymer ?
#
loop_
_entity_poly.entity_id
_entity_poly.type
_entity_poly.pdbx_seq_one_letter_code
_entity_poly.pdbx_strand_id
1 'polypeptide(L)' 'QLHGQNIYNGCCTLQIEYSKLLSLTVKYNNDKSRDYTNPTLPSGEGNMPQHS' A
#
# COMPACT_ATOMS: atom_id res chain seq x y z
N GLN A 1 -19.51 -4.37 -8.24
CA GLN A 1 -19.04 -4.96 -6.96
C GLN A 1 -17.83 -5.83 -7.26
N LEU A 2 -16.70 -5.63 -6.56
CA LEU A 2 -15.43 -6.35 -6.84
C LEU A 2 -15.19 -7.56 -5.92
N HIS A 3 -15.92 -7.67 -4.81
CA HIS A 3 -15.84 -8.81 -3.91
C HIS A 3 -16.20 -10.11 -4.65
N GLY A 4 -15.40 -11.16 -4.48
CA GLY A 4 -15.57 -12.47 -5.12
C GLY A 4 -15.09 -12.54 -6.58
N GLN A 5 -14.56 -11.46 -7.16
CA GLN A 5 -14.02 -11.44 -8.52
C GLN A 5 -12.55 -11.87 -8.55
N ASN A 6 -12.11 -12.44 -9.66
CA ASN A 6 -10.72 -12.88 -9.85
C ASN A 6 -9.87 -11.77 -10.49
N ILE A 7 -8.63 -11.58 -10.01
CA ILE A 7 -7.66 -10.68 -10.69
C ILE A 7 -7.20 -11.27 -12.02
N TYR A 8 -7.01 -12.59 -12.07
CA TYR A 8 -6.68 -13.33 -13.27
C TYR A 8 -7.66 -14.49 -13.44
N ASN A 9 -7.96 -14.91 -14.67
CA ASN A 9 -8.95 -15.96 -14.90
C ASN A 9 -8.63 -17.23 -14.09
N GLY A 10 -9.51 -17.56 -13.15
CA GLY A 10 -9.42 -18.77 -12.32
C GLY A 10 -8.51 -18.66 -11.08
N CYS A 11 -7.93 -17.50 -10.74
CA CYS A 11 -7.14 -17.34 -9.51
C CYS A 11 -7.20 -15.92 -8.91
N CYS A 12 -6.60 -15.74 -7.73
CA CYS A 12 -6.53 -14.46 -7.03
C CYS A 12 -7.91 -13.82 -6.78
N THR A 13 -8.83 -14.60 -6.21
CA THR A 13 -10.18 -14.11 -5.86
C THR A 13 -10.10 -13.04 -4.76
N LEU A 14 -10.71 -11.88 -5.03
CA LEU A 14 -10.70 -10.72 -4.14
C LEU A 14 -11.69 -10.90 -2.98
N GLN A 15 -11.18 -10.84 -1.76
CA GLN A 15 -11.98 -10.71 -0.53
C GLN A 15 -11.93 -9.26 -0.06
N ILE A 16 -13.07 -8.58 -0.10
CA ILE A 16 -13.18 -7.15 0.22
C ILE A 16 -14.21 -6.95 1.33
N GLU A 17 -13.76 -6.32 2.41
CA GLU A 17 -14.57 -5.95 3.58
C GLU A 17 -14.21 -4.52 4.03
N TYR A 18 -15.09 -3.90 4.80
CA TYR A 18 -14.84 -2.57 5.36
C TYR A 18 -13.90 -2.63 6.56
N SER A 19 -12.83 -1.83 6.51
CA SER A 19 -12.00 -1.56 7.68
C SER A 19 -12.75 -0.67 8.68
N LYS A 20 -12.43 -0.82 9.97
CA LYS A 20 -12.85 0.11 11.03
C LYS A 20 -11.95 1.35 11.13
N LEU A 21 -10.78 1.31 10.47
CA LEU A 21 -9.84 2.43 10.46
C LEU A 21 -10.34 3.53 9.54
N LEU A 22 -10.33 4.77 10.02
CA LEU A 22 -10.68 5.94 9.23
C LEU A 22 -9.54 6.40 8.31
N SER A 23 -8.30 6.10 8.70
CA SER A 23 -7.09 6.43 7.95
C SER A 23 -6.02 5.35 8.10
N LEU A 24 -5.06 5.34 7.17
CA LEU A 24 -3.91 4.45 7.17
C LEU A 24 -2.63 5.29 7.26
N THR A 25 -1.69 4.86 8.11
CA THR A 25 -0.38 5.49 8.23
C THR A 25 0.65 4.71 7.42
N VAL A 26 1.31 5.37 6.48
CA VAL A 26 2.40 4.80 5.68
C VAL A 26 3.72 5.45 6.10
N LYS A 27 4.70 4.62 6.48
CA LYS A 27 6.03 5.09 6.89
C LYS A 27 7.05 5.10 5.76
N TYR A 28 6.88 4.20 4.79
CA TYR A 28 7.84 3.99 3.71
C TYR A 28 7.15 3.78 2.36
N ASN A 29 7.77 4.28 1.31
CA ASN A 29 7.37 4.00 -0.08
C ASN A 29 8.26 2.89 -0.66
N ASN A 30 7.78 1.64 -0.57
CA ASN A 30 8.46 0.43 -1.04
C ASN A 30 7.48 -0.63 -1.54
N ASP A 31 7.93 -1.85 -1.79
CA ASP A 31 7.10 -2.92 -2.34
C ASP A 31 5.98 -3.39 -1.40
N LYS A 32 6.10 -3.11 -0.09
CA LYS A 32 5.13 -3.52 0.94
C LYS A 32 4.14 -2.42 1.31
N SER A 33 4.50 -1.15 1.13
CA SER A 33 3.64 -0.01 1.45
C SER A 33 3.90 1.18 0.52
N ARG A 34 2.87 1.96 0.22
CA ARG A 34 2.96 3.13 -0.66
C ARG A 34 1.97 4.21 -0.23
N ASP A 35 2.45 5.43 -0.06
CA ASP A 35 1.64 6.64 0.06
C ASP A 35 1.66 7.36 -1.30
N TYR A 36 0.51 7.37 -1.98
CA TYR A 36 0.38 8.03 -3.28
C TYR A 36 0.20 9.55 -3.19
N THR A 37 0.06 10.10 -1.98
CA THR A 37 -0.08 11.55 -1.73
C THR A 37 1.21 12.19 -1.24
N ASN A 38 2.14 11.39 -0.69
CA ASN A 38 3.44 11.85 -0.23
C ASN A 38 4.59 11.07 -0.91
N PRO A 39 5.14 11.57 -2.03
CA PRO A 39 6.23 10.90 -2.74
C PRO A 39 7.57 10.99 -2.02
N THR A 40 7.73 11.85 -1.00
CA THR A 40 9.03 12.11 -0.34
C THR A 40 9.33 11.14 0.80
N LEU A 41 8.44 10.18 1.11
CA LEU A 41 8.72 9.18 2.13
C LEU A 41 9.91 8.29 1.73
N PRO A 42 10.77 7.92 2.69
CA PRO A 42 11.91 7.05 2.41
C PRO A 42 11.45 5.65 1.99
N SER A 43 12.29 4.91 1.27
CA SER A 43 11.98 3.52 0.90
C SER A 43 12.25 2.50 2.03
N GLY A 44 12.99 2.90 3.08
CA GLY A 44 13.30 2.07 4.25
C GLY A 44 14.17 2.81 5.27
N GLU A 45 14.44 2.21 6.42
CA GLU A 45 15.17 2.85 7.55
C GLU A 45 16.58 3.36 7.18
N GLY A 46 17.26 2.73 6.23
CA GLY A 46 18.59 3.12 5.78
C GLY A 46 18.64 4.11 4.61
N ASN A 47 17.49 4.49 4.04
CA ASN A 47 17.41 5.33 2.85
C ASN A 47 16.86 6.73 3.16
N MET A 48 17.06 7.21 4.40
CA MET A 48 16.80 8.61 4.70
C MET A 48 17.68 9.46 3.78
N PRO A 49 17.12 10.41 3.02
CA PRO A 49 17.93 11.32 2.24
C PRO A 49 18.85 12.05 3.21
N GLN A 50 20.15 11.75 3.14
CA GLN A 50 21.16 12.61 3.74
C GLN A 50 20.98 13.97 3.06
N HIS A 51 20.40 14.92 3.77
CA HIS A 51 20.61 16.32 3.46
C HIS A 51 22.12 16.54 3.56
N SER A 52 22.78 16.62 2.41
CA SER A 52 24.05 17.33 2.24
C SER A 52 23.85 18.81 2.51
#